data_AF-A0A645CVS3-F1
#
_entry.id   AF-A0A645CVS3-F1
#
_cell.length_a   1.000
_cell.length_b   1.000
_cell.length_c   1.000
_cell.angle_alpha   90.00
_cell.angle_beta   90.00
_cell.angle_gamma   90.00
#
_symmetry.space_group_name_H-M   'P 1'
#
loop_
_entity.id
_entity.type
_entity.pdbx_description
1 polymer ?
#
loop_
_entity_poly.entity_id
_entity_poly.type
_entity_poly.pdbx_seq_one_letter_code
_entity_poly.pdbx_strand_id
1 'polypeptide(L)'
;MQVYNLRGFSFREFINLKTGLDIRSYSLDEILSDHLHISKEIMKKVNPMDYFQDYLEFGFYPFFLEKRNYSENLLKTMNMMMEVDILLIKQIELKYLSKIRKLLYLIMKNAPGPANISQLAIEIQTSRATIMNYIKYLKDARLLNTLYAEEEDYPKKPKQLFVQNTNLMHAVFPKAIDKEAERKTFLYNALHAKHKVNMSRYHNDFCVDRKLNFKYDVKTQNRYGSRTYYAVDAPEVSNKREIPLWMFGLLY
;
A
#
# COMPACT_ATOMS: atom_id res chain seq x y z
N MET A 1 -4.45 -1.26 -27.19
CA MET A 1 -3.17 -1.30 -26.44
C MET A 1 -3.47 -1.71 -25.02
N GLN A 2 -3.04 -2.90 -24.58
CA GLN A 2 -2.95 -3.17 -23.15
C GLN A 2 -1.87 -2.23 -22.60
N VAL A 3 -2.29 -1.24 -21.83
CA VAL A 3 -1.36 -0.40 -21.07
C VAL A 3 -0.72 -1.33 -20.05
N TYR A 4 0.50 -1.78 -20.32
CA TYR A 4 1.30 -2.51 -19.35
C TYR A 4 1.53 -1.59 -18.16
N ASN A 5 0.76 -1.80 -17.11
CA ASN A 5 0.88 -1.05 -15.89
C ASN A 5 2.04 -1.65 -15.10
N LEU A 6 3.27 -1.21 -15.39
CA LEU A 6 4.47 -1.59 -14.62
C LEU A 6 4.27 -1.14 -13.18
N ARG A 7 3.92 -2.10 -12.33
CA ARG A 7 3.82 -1.96 -10.88
C ARG A 7 5.21 -2.09 -10.27
N GLY A 8 5.40 -1.60 -9.05
CA GLY A 8 6.60 -1.95 -8.28
C GLY A 8 6.66 -3.45 -7.98
N PHE A 9 7.83 -3.90 -7.55
CA PHE A 9 8.06 -5.30 -7.22
C PHE A 9 7.10 -5.76 -6.13
N SER A 10 6.61 -6.99 -6.24
CA SER A 10 5.97 -7.67 -5.12
C SER A 10 7.00 -8.21 -4.14
N PHE A 11 6.56 -8.58 -2.94
CA PHE A 11 7.45 -9.19 -1.96
C PHE A 11 8.03 -10.52 -2.45
N ARG A 12 7.24 -11.29 -3.20
CA ARG A 12 7.69 -12.50 -3.90
C ARG A 12 8.87 -12.21 -4.83
N GLU A 13 8.75 -11.19 -5.67
CA GLU A 13 9.81 -10.83 -6.61
C GLU A 13 11.06 -10.35 -5.87
N PHE A 14 10.89 -9.58 -4.80
CA PHE A 14 11.99 -9.17 -3.95
C PHE A 14 12.72 -10.37 -3.33
N ILE A 15 11.99 -11.34 -2.75
CA ILE A 15 12.61 -12.57 -2.21
C ILE A 15 13.34 -13.33 -3.32
N ASN A 16 12.70 -13.55 -4.47
CA ASN A 16 13.31 -14.29 -5.58
C ASN A 16 14.61 -13.62 -6.03
N LEU A 17 14.63 -12.29 -6.15
CA LEU A 17 15.83 -11.53 -6.49
C LEU A 17 16.93 -11.61 -5.42
N LYS A 18 16.56 -11.63 -4.14
CA LYS A 18 17.53 -11.70 -3.03
C LYS A 18 18.10 -13.09 -2.78
N THR A 19 17.35 -14.13 -3.13
CA THR A 19 17.69 -15.52 -2.78
C THR A 19 18.03 -16.40 -3.98
N GLY A 20 17.69 -15.97 -5.20
CA GLY A 20 17.78 -16.80 -6.41
C GLY A 20 16.72 -17.90 -6.48
N LEU A 21 15.74 -17.89 -5.57
CA LEU A 21 14.59 -18.81 -5.62
C LEU A 21 13.62 -18.43 -6.74
N ASP A 22 12.78 -19.38 -7.11
CA ASP A 22 11.67 -19.18 -8.04
C ASP A 22 10.32 -19.48 -7.34
N ILE A 23 9.97 -18.63 -6.37
CA ILE A 23 8.65 -18.67 -5.74
C ILE A 23 7.62 -18.17 -6.76
N ARG A 24 6.65 -19.02 -7.09
CA ARG A 24 5.53 -18.68 -7.98
C ARG A 24 4.55 -17.71 -7.31
N SER A 25 3.75 -17.01 -8.12
CA SER A 25 2.60 -16.28 -7.60
C SER A 25 1.46 -17.21 -7.21
N TYR A 26 0.65 -16.78 -6.24
CA TYR A 26 -0.57 -17.47 -5.79
C TYR A 26 -1.78 -16.55 -5.97
N SER A 27 -2.93 -17.10 -6.36
CA SER A 27 -4.19 -16.38 -6.33
C SER A 27 -4.65 -16.14 -4.89
N LEU A 28 -5.54 -15.17 -4.69
CA LEU A 28 -6.13 -14.94 -3.37
C LEU A 28 -6.89 -16.18 -2.90
N ASP A 29 -7.62 -16.88 -3.78
CA ASP A 29 -8.36 -18.09 -3.42
C ASP A 29 -7.43 -19.24 -2.98
N GLU A 30 -6.27 -19.42 -3.63
CA GLU A 30 -5.23 -20.36 -3.18
C GLU A 30 -4.73 -20.01 -1.78
N ILE A 31 -4.39 -18.74 -1.53
CA ILE A 31 -3.96 -18.28 -0.21
C ILE A 31 -5.06 -18.53 0.83
N LEU A 32 -6.33 -18.18 0.54
CA LEU A 32 -7.43 -18.34 1.50
C LEU A 32 -7.74 -19.79 1.84
N SER A 33 -7.50 -20.73 0.92
CA SER A 33 -7.85 -22.14 1.08
C SER A 33 -6.70 -22.99 1.59
N ASP A 34 -5.45 -22.62 1.29
CA ASP A 34 -4.27 -23.47 1.50
C ASP A 34 -3.05 -22.73 2.09
N HIS A 35 -3.24 -21.57 2.74
CA HIS A 35 -2.12 -20.79 3.30
C HIS A 35 -1.24 -21.59 4.25
N LEU A 36 -1.80 -22.52 5.04
CA LEU A 36 -1.03 -23.33 5.98
C LEU A 36 -0.05 -24.28 5.30
N HIS A 37 -0.40 -24.82 4.14
CA HIS A 37 0.51 -25.66 3.37
C HIS A 37 1.51 -24.81 2.60
N ILE A 38 1.04 -23.75 1.93
CA ILE A 38 1.88 -22.81 1.19
C ILE A 38 2.95 -22.20 2.11
N SER A 39 2.58 -21.74 3.32
CA SER A 39 3.52 -21.16 4.26
C SER A 39 4.60 -22.16 4.65
N LYS A 40 4.22 -23.41 4.97
CA LYS A 40 5.19 -24.48 5.31
C LYS A 40 6.15 -24.79 4.16
N GLU A 41 5.66 -24.86 2.93
CA GLU A 41 6.51 -25.13 1.76
C GLU A 41 7.50 -24.00 1.47
N ILE A 42 7.09 -22.74 1.69
CA ILE A 42 7.99 -21.59 1.56
C ILE A 42 9.00 -21.57 2.71
N MET A 43 8.56 -21.74 3.96
CA MET A 43 9.40 -21.74 5.16
C MET A 43 10.51 -22.81 5.12
N LYS A 44 10.28 -23.94 4.45
CA LYS A 44 11.32 -24.97 4.20
C LYS A 44 12.46 -24.48 3.31
N LYS A 45 12.20 -23.51 2.43
CA LYS A 45 13.15 -22.97 1.44
C LYS A 45 13.78 -21.66 1.90
N VAL A 46 12.99 -20.79 2.54
CA VAL A 46 13.39 -19.47 3.01
C VAL A 46 12.48 -19.02 4.14
N ASN A 47 13.04 -18.38 5.16
CA ASN A 47 12.24 -17.65 6.15
C ASN A 47 11.88 -16.26 5.60
N PRO A 48 10.61 -15.97 5.24
CA PRO A 48 10.23 -14.69 4.64
C PRO A 48 10.46 -13.52 5.60
N MET A 49 10.39 -13.74 6.92
CA MET A 49 10.53 -12.66 7.89
C MET A 49 11.92 -12.02 7.90
N ASP A 50 12.95 -12.73 7.42
CA ASP A 50 14.31 -12.20 7.27
C ASP A 50 14.39 -11.12 6.17
N TYR A 51 13.41 -11.09 5.26
CA TYR A 51 13.37 -10.19 4.10
C TYR A 51 12.22 -9.19 4.14
N PHE A 52 11.21 -9.44 4.98
CA PHE A 52 9.95 -8.70 4.91
C PHE A 52 10.14 -7.23 5.30
N GLN A 53 10.89 -6.92 6.35
CA GLN A 53 11.14 -5.54 6.74
C GLN A 53 11.95 -4.77 5.66
N ASP A 54 12.99 -5.39 5.13
CA ASP A 54 13.78 -4.84 4.03
C ASP A 54 12.92 -4.54 2.79
N TYR A 55 11.95 -5.40 2.48
CA TYR A 55 11.03 -5.14 1.38
C TYR A 55 10.19 -3.89 1.62
N LEU A 56 9.64 -3.77 2.84
CA LEU A 56 8.79 -2.63 3.20
C LEU A 56 9.55 -1.31 3.19
N GLU A 57 10.85 -1.34 3.49
CA GLU A 57 11.75 -0.19 3.47
C GLU A 57 12.26 0.14 2.07
N PHE A 58 12.83 -0.84 1.36
CA PHE A 58 13.55 -0.62 0.11
C PHE A 58 13.35 -1.68 -0.98
N GLY A 59 12.37 -2.59 -0.88
CA GLY A 59 12.13 -3.62 -1.90
C GLY A 59 11.11 -3.35 -3.01
N PHE A 60 10.34 -2.25 -2.97
CA PHE A 60 9.27 -2.02 -3.95
C PHE A 60 9.76 -1.45 -5.30
N TYR A 61 10.86 -0.69 -5.30
CA TYR A 61 11.42 -0.06 -6.51
C TYR A 61 12.78 -0.65 -6.87
N PRO A 62 13.19 -0.69 -8.15
CA PRO A 62 14.44 -1.34 -8.59
C PRO A 62 15.74 -0.74 -8.03
N PHE A 63 15.69 0.39 -7.35
CA PHE A 63 16.88 1.10 -6.87
C PHE A 63 17.74 0.26 -5.91
N PHE A 64 17.19 -0.77 -5.25
CA PHE A 64 17.97 -1.67 -4.38
C PHE A 64 18.91 -2.61 -5.15
N LEU A 65 18.80 -2.68 -6.48
CA LEU A 65 19.70 -3.42 -7.36
C LEU A 65 20.96 -2.62 -7.69
N GLU A 66 20.96 -1.31 -7.41
CA GLU A 66 22.06 -0.41 -7.72
C GLU A 66 22.90 -0.08 -6.48
N LYS A 67 24.19 0.25 -6.67
CA LYS A 67 25.06 0.76 -5.59
C LYS A 67 24.82 2.27 -5.36
N ARG A 68 23.57 2.65 -5.04
CA ARG A 68 23.16 4.04 -4.85
C ARG A 68 22.29 4.22 -3.61
N ASN A 69 22.12 5.47 -3.18
CA ASN A 69 21.23 5.79 -2.08
C ASN A 69 19.76 5.61 -2.51
N TYR A 70 19.11 4.58 -1.97
CA TYR A 70 17.73 4.20 -2.30
C TYR A 70 16.75 5.36 -2.02
N SER A 71 16.77 5.90 -0.80
CA SER A 71 15.82 6.92 -0.35
C SER A 71 15.99 8.23 -1.13
N GLU A 72 17.23 8.63 -1.43
CA GLU A 72 17.49 9.81 -2.25
C GLU A 72 16.95 9.67 -3.67
N ASN A 73 17.17 8.51 -4.32
CA ASN A 73 16.63 8.23 -5.65
C ASN A 73 15.10 8.19 -5.65
N LEU A 74 14.50 7.61 -4.60
CA LEU A 74 13.05 7.58 -4.47
C LEU A 74 12.48 8.99 -4.29
N LEU A 75 13.08 9.84 -3.45
CA LEU A 75 12.66 11.24 -3.29
C LEU A 75 12.79 12.04 -4.59
N LYS A 76 13.87 11.85 -5.37
CA LYS A 76 14.03 12.45 -6.70
C LYS A 76 12.91 11.99 -7.65
N THR A 77 12.59 10.70 -7.63
CA THR A 77 11.51 10.12 -8.44
C THR A 77 10.15 10.68 -8.06
N MET A 78 9.83 10.79 -6.76
CA MET A 78 8.59 11.40 -6.29
C MET A 78 8.45 12.86 -6.77
N ASN A 79 9.55 13.62 -6.73
CA ASN A 79 9.57 15.00 -7.20
C ASN A 79 9.31 15.09 -8.71
N MET A 80 9.95 14.22 -9.48
CA MET A 80 9.76 14.14 -10.92
C MET A 80 8.32 13.75 -11.28
N MET A 81 7.71 12.79 -10.56
CA MET A 81 6.30 12.42 -10.74
C MET A 81 5.36 13.61 -10.49
N MET A 82 5.63 14.44 -9.46
CA MET A 82 4.83 15.65 -9.24
C MET A 82 5.00 16.68 -10.35
N GLU A 83 6.21 16.86 -10.87
CA GLU A 83 6.49 17.85 -11.92
C GLU A 83 5.96 17.42 -13.29
N VAL A 84 6.12 16.16 -13.65
CA VAL A 84 5.70 15.62 -14.94
C VAL A 84 4.23 15.19 -14.89
N ASP A 85 3.90 14.22 -14.04
CA ASP A 85 2.59 13.55 -14.09
C ASP A 85 1.45 14.43 -13.57
N ILE A 86 1.78 15.40 -12.71
CA ILE A 86 0.79 16.32 -12.15
C ILE A 86 0.86 17.67 -12.85
N LEU A 87 1.98 18.40 -12.81
CA LEU A 87 2.00 19.76 -13.37
C LEU A 87 1.91 19.75 -14.90
N LEU A 88 2.82 19.05 -15.57
CA LEU A 88 2.89 19.07 -17.04
C LEU A 88 1.64 18.44 -17.66
N ILE A 89 1.27 17.21 -17.26
CA ILE A 89 0.13 16.50 -17.85
C ILE A 89 -1.21 17.17 -17.54
N LYS A 90 -1.40 17.74 -16.33
CA LYS A 90 -2.65 18.43 -15.97
C LYS A 90 -2.61 19.93 -16.30
N GLN A 91 -1.54 20.42 -16.92
CA GLN A 91 -1.34 21.83 -17.29
C GLN A 91 -1.51 22.79 -16.10
N ILE A 92 -0.94 22.42 -14.94
CA ILE A 92 -0.95 23.25 -13.73
C ILE A 92 0.31 24.10 -13.71
N GLU A 93 0.16 25.40 -13.45
CA GLU A 93 1.30 26.32 -13.34
C GLU A 93 2.29 25.89 -12.24
N LEU A 94 3.58 26.06 -12.51
CA LEU A 94 4.68 25.66 -11.62
C LEU A 94 4.56 26.24 -10.19
N LYS A 95 3.98 27.44 -10.06
CA LYS A 95 3.76 28.10 -8.76
C LYS A 95 2.93 27.26 -7.76
N TYR A 96 2.15 26.30 -8.24
CA TYR A 96 1.34 25.41 -7.40
C TYR A 96 2.08 24.15 -6.90
N LEU A 97 3.31 23.89 -7.38
CA LEU A 97 4.10 22.72 -6.98
C LEU A 97 4.30 22.65 -5.47
N SER A 98 4.62 23.79 -4.84
CA SER A 98 4.83 23.89 -3.39
C SER A 98 3.58 23.50 -2.60
N LYS A 99 2.39 23.87 -3.09
CA LYS A 99 1.10 23.49 -2.49
C LYS A 99 0.83 22.00 -2.61
N ILE A 100 1.13 21.39 -3.76
CA ILE A 100 0.97 19.94 -3.98
C ILE A 100 1.94 19.14 -3.10
N ARG A 101 3.20 19.57 -3.01
CA ARG A 101 4.21 18.96 -2.12
C ARG A 101 3.79 19.04 -0.66
N LYS A 102 3.33 20.21 -0.20
CA LYS A 102 2.82 20.40 1.16
C LYS A 102 1.60 19.50 1.42
N LEU A 103 0.68 19.40 0.47
CA LEU A 103 -0.49 18.52 0.58
C LEU A 103 -0.09 17.05 0.71
N LEU A 104 0.81 16.58 -0.15
CA LEU A 104 1.32 15.21 -0.09
C LEU A 104 1.95 14.91 1.27
N TYR A 105 2.83 15.78 1.76
CA TYR A 105 3.46 15.63 3.07
C TYR A 105 2.44 15.54 4.22
N LEU A 106 1.46 16.43 4.25
CA LEU A 106 0.41 16.44 5.28
C LEU A 106 -0.47 15.18 5.25
N ILE A 107 -0.77 14.67 4.06
CA ILE A 107 -1.51 13.42 3.90
C ILE A 107 -0.66 12.25 4.40
N MET A 108 0.59 12.12 3.93
CA MET A 108 1.47 11.00 4.27
C MET A 108 1.76 10.94 5.78
N LYS A 109 1.89 12.08 6.46
CA LYS A 109 2.09 12.15 7.91
C LYS A 109 0.97 11.49 8.71
N ASN A 110 -0.25 11.51 8.19
CA ASN A 110 -1.43 10.97 8.86
C ASN A 110 -1.98 9.71 8.17
N ALA A 111 -1.25 9.15 7.20
CA ALA A 111 -1.69 8.01 6.42
C ALA A 111 -1.26 6.69 7.11
N PRO A 112 -2.11 5.65 7.13
CA PRO A 112 -3.49 5.65 6.64
C PRO A 112 -4.42 6.42 7.58
N GLY A 113 -5.24 7.29 7.00
CA GLY A 113 -6.08 8.17 7.81
C GLY A 113 -7.22 8.84 7.04
N PRO A 114 -8.13 9.53 7.75
CA PRO A 114 -9.30 10.14 7.14
C PRO A 114 -8.93 11.25 6.16
N ALA A 115 -9.71 11.38 5.08
CA ALA A 115 -9.54 12.48 4.14
C ALA A 115 -10.11 13.79 4.72
N ASN A 116 -9.34 14.51 5.53
CA ASN A 116 -9.76 15.75 6.20
C ASN A 116 -9.78 16.97 5.24
N ILE A 117 -10.57 16.88 4.17
CA ILE A 117 -10.59 17.84 3.05
C ILE A 117 -10.74 19.30 3.50
N SER A 118 -11.61 19.58 4.48
CA SER A 118 -11.80 20.96 4.98
C SER A 118 -10.55 21.51 5.66
N GLN A 119 -9.89 20.71 6.49
CA GLN A 119 -8.65 21.10 7.18
C GLN A 119 -7.51 21.27 6.17
N LEU A 120 -7.37 20.34 5.22
CA LEU A 120 -6.36 20.42 4.16
C LEU A 120 -6.56 21.67 3.28
N ALA A 121 -7.81 22.05 2.99
CA ALA A 121 -8.11 23.26 2.22
C ALA A 121 -7.61 24.53 2.93
N ILE A 122 -7.79 24.61 4.25
CA ILE A 122 -7.28 25.71 5.08
C ILE A 122 -5.75 25.72 5.07
N GLU A 123 -5.11 24.57 5.38
CA GLU A 123 -3.65 24.50 5.50
C GLU A 123 -2.89 24.75 4.18
N ILE A 124 -3.49 24.37 3.05
CA ILE A 124 -2.93 24.59 1.71
C ILE A 124 -3.38 25.94 1.11
N GLN A 125 -4.32 26.63 1.76
CA GLN A 125 -4.89 27.89 1.30
C GLN A 125 -5.46 27.76 -0.13
N THR A 126 -6.43 26.85 -0.29
CA THR A 126 -7.12 26.61 -1.56
C THR A 126 -8.54 26.09 -1.31
N SER A 127 -9.34 25.92 -2.37
CA SER A 127 -10.70 25.40 -2.25
C SER A 127 -10.71 23.89 -1.94
N ARG A 128 -11.81 23.40 -1.33
CA ARG A 128 -12.04 21.96 -1.12
C ARG A 128 -12.08 21.17 -2.44
N ALA A 129 -12.62 21.76 -3.50
CA ALA A 129 -12.64 21.16 -4.83
C ALA A 129 -11.22 20.98 -5.38
N THR A 130 -10.36 21.98 -5.18
CA THR A 130 -8.94 21.90 -5.56
C THR A 130 -8.19 20.82 -4.78
N ILE A 131 -8.45 20.68 -3.46
CA ILE A 131 -7.87 19.57 -2.68
C ILE A 131 -8.31 18.21 -3.22
N MET A 132 -9.60 18.04 -3.52
CA MET A 132 -10.11 16.80 -4.11
C MET A 132 -9.42 16.48 -5.45
N ASN A 133 -9.20 17.49 -6.29
CA ASN A 133 -8.47 17.33 -7.55
C ASN A 133 -6.99 16.97 -7.32
N TYR A 134 -6.30 17.65 -6.40
CA TYR A 134 -4.91 17.33 -6.09
C TYR A 134 -4.75 15.92 -5.48
N ILE A 135 -5.66 15.47 -4.63
CA ILE A 135 -5.68 14.08 -4.14
C ILE A 135 -5.85 13.11 -5.30
N LYS A 136 -6.76 13.40 -6.25
CA LYS A 136 -6.90 12.59 -7.47
C LYS A 136 -5.61 12.58 -8.28
N TYR A 137 -4.93 13.71 -8.46
CA TYR A 137 -3.69 13.77 -9.23
C TYR A 137 -2.55 13.01 -8.54
N LEU A 138 -2.41 13.13 -7.22
CA LEU A 138 -1.45 12.36 -6.44
C LEU A 138 -1.72 10.85 -6.50
N LYS A 139 -2.99 10.44 -6.55
CA LYS A 139 -3.38 9.03 -6.78
C LYS A 139 -3.02 8.58 -8.20
N ASP A 140 -3.38 9.37 -9.21
CA ASP A 140 -3.10 9.05 -10.62
C ASP A 140 -1.58 8.96 -10.88
N ALA A 141 -0.78 9.79 -10.20
CA ALA A 141 0.69 9.77 -10.19
C ALA A 141 1.29 8.69 -9.25
N ARG A 142 0.47 7.81 -8.67
CA ARG A 142 0.89 6.68 -7.83
C ARG A 142 1.69 7.07 -6.58
N LEU A 143 1.43 8.25 -6.01
CA LEU A 143 2.01 8.69 -4.74
C LEU A 143 1.09 8.36 -3.55
N LEU A 144 -0.22 8.31 -3.79
CA LEU A 144 -1.24 7.96 -2.81
C LEU A 144 -2.20 6.91 -3.36
N ASN A 145 -2.96 6.29 -2.48
CA ASN A 145 -4.16 5.53 -2.80
C ASN A 145 -5.36 6.05 -1.98
N THR A 146 -6.57 5.72 -2.44
CA THR A 146 -7.84 6.22 -1.87
C THR A 146 -8.76 5.05 -1.55
N LEU A 147 -9.19 4.95 -0.28
CA LEU A 147 -10.15 3.94 0.15
C LEU A 147 -11.55 4.56 0.22
N TYR A 148 -12.45 4.07 -0.64
CA TYR A 148 -13.85 4.49 -0.71
C TYR A 148 -14.77 3.47 -0.04
N ALA A 149 -15.96 3.91 0.39
CA ALA A 149 -17.02 2.95 0.64
C ALA A 149 -17.38 2.21 -0.65
N GLU A 150 -18.06 1.08 -0.50
CA GLU A 150 -18.59 0.35 -1.65
C GLU A 150 -19.46 1.25 -2.52
N GLU A 151 -19.33 1.13 -3.85
CA GLU A 151 -20.05 1.93 -4.86
C GLU A 151 -19.74 3.44 -4.86
N GLU A 152 -18.83 3.90 -4.00
CA GLU A 152 -18.28 5.25 -4.09
C GLU A 152 -16.97 5.26 -4.90
N ASP A 153 -16.77 6.32 -5.68
CA ASP A 153 -15.49 6.67 -6.28
C ASP A 153 -15.42 8.20 -6.43
N TYR A 154 -14.30 8.72 -6.93
CA TYR A 154 -14.18 10.11 -7.32
C TYR A 154 -15.34 10.52 -8.25
N PRO A 155 -16.00 11.68 -8.04
CA PRO A 155 -15.58 12.83 -7.23
C PRO A 155 -16.05 12.81 -5.77
N LYS A 156 -16.63 11.72 -5.25
CA LYS A 156 -16.99 11.65 -3.83
C LYS A 156 -15.72 11.74 -2.97
N LYS A 157 -15.87 12.18 -1.71
CA LYS A 157 -14.78 12.21 -0.73
C LYS A 157 -14.40 10.77 -0.32
N PRO A 158 -13.12 10.36 -0.43
CA PRO A 158 -12.69 9.06 0.08
C PRO A 158 -12.81 8.99 1.60
N LYS A 159 -13.04 7.80 2.15
CA LYS A 159 -13.13 7.61 3.59
C LYS A 159 -11.74 7.69 4.22
N GLN A 160 -10.75 7.05 3.58
CA GLN A 160 -9.34 7.09 3.99
C GLN A 160 -8.40 7.32 2.82
N LEU A 161 -7.23 7.88 3.14
CA LEU A 161 -6.09 8.05 2.25
C LEU A 161 -4.95 7.17 2.75
N PHE A 162 -4.26 6.53 1.82
CA PHE A 162 -3.10 5.69 2.07
C PHE A 162 -1.92 6.23 1.26
N VAL A 163 -0.70 6.05 1.77
CA VAL A 163 0.49 6.16 0.91
C VAL A 163 0.45 5.02 -0.11
N GLN A 164 0.94 5.23 -1.33
CA GLN A 164 0.82 4.20 -2.35
C GLN A 164 1.55 2.89 -1.98
N ASN A 165 2.74 2.98 -1.36
CA ASN A 165 3.48 1.84 -0.80
C ASN A 165 4.29 2.29 0.44
N THR A 166 4.83 1.32 1.16
CA THR A 166 5.58 1.54 2.41
C THR A 166 6.93 2.21 2.19
N ASN A 167 7.60 1.98 1.05
CA ASN A 167 8.90 2.57 0.75
C ASN A 167 8.81 4.10 0.59
N LEU A 168 7.68 4.60 0.07
CA LEU A 168 7.39 6.04 0.07
C LEU A 168 7.26 6.58 1.49
N MET A 169 6.68 5.82 2.42
CA MET A 169 6.63 6.22 3.84
C MET A 169 8.04 6.33 4.41
N HIS A 170 8.89 5.32 4.17
CA HIS A 170 10.28 5.29 4.65
C HIS A 170 11.17 6.36 4.03
N ALA A 171 10.96 6.71 2.76
CA ALA A 171 11.70 7.79 2.11
C ALA A 171 11.39 9.17 2.74
N VAL A 172 10.15 9.40 3.17
CA VAL A 172 9.72 10.69 3.73
C VAL A 172 9.91 10.76 5.25
N PHE A 173 9.72 9.66 5.97
CA PHE A 173 9.73 9.60 7.43
C PHE A 173 10.63 8.47 8.00
N PRO A 174 11.93 8.42 7.67
CA PRO A 174 12.81 7.28 7.99
C PRO A 174 12.97 6.98 9.50
N LYS A 175 12.58 7.90 10.38
CA LYS A 175 12.73 7.77 11.84
C LYS A 175 11.40 7.74 12.61
N ALA A 176 10.26 7.77 11.92
CA ALA A 176 8.95 7.97 12.53
C ALA A 176 7.84 7.18 11.82
N ILE A 177 8.10 5.90 11.54
CA ILE A 177 7.12 5.00 10.95
C ILE A 177 6.29 4.33 12.05
N ASP A 178 4.97 4.52 11.97
CA ASP A 178 4.02 3.73 12.73
C ASP A 178 3.89 2.35 12.08
N LYS A 179 4.16 1.29 12.87
CA LYS A 179 4.18 -0.09 12.34
C LYS A 179 2.79 -0.55 11.86
N GLU A 180 1.72 -0.20 12.57
CA GLU A 180 0.38 -0.58 12.15
C GLU A 180 0.01 0.10 10.82
N ALA A 181 0.32 1.38 10.68
CA ALA A 181 0.17 2.15 9.45
C ALA A 181 0.93 1.52 8.27
N GLU A 182 2.18 1.14 8.49
CA GLU A 182 3.04 0.48 7.51
C GLU A 182 2.44 -0.85 7.05
N ARG A 183 2.08 -1.73 7.99
CA ARG A 183 1.51 -3.05 7.69
C ARG A 183 0.16 -2.98 6.99
N LYS A 184 -0.73 -2.05 7.39
CA LYS A 184 -1.99 -1.81 6.67
C LYS A 184 -1.76 -1.24 5.28
N THR A 185 -0.76 -0.37 5.10
CA THR A 185 -0.39 0.16 3.78
C THR A 185 0.12 -0.94 2.87
N PHE A 186 0.96 -1.84 3.37
CA PHE A 186 1.38 -3.03 2.64
C PHE A 186 0.19 -3.92 2.26
N LEU A 187 -0.67 -4.28 3.22
CA LEU A 187 -1.83 -5.14 2.97
C LEU A 187 -2.76 -4.54 1.90
N TYR A 188 -3.05 -3.25 2.03
CA TYR A 188 -3.88 -2.53 1.07
C TYR A 188 -3.24 -2.51 -0.31
N ASN A 189 -1.94 -2.20 -0.41
CA ASN A 189 -1.21 -2.23 -1.67
C ASN A 189 -1.30 -3.63 -2.29
N ALA A 190 -0.90 -4.67 -1.56
CA ALA A 190 -0.85 -6.05 -2.04
C ALA A 190 -2.21 -6.53 -2.58
N LEU A 191 -3.30 -6.31 -1.84
CA LEU A 191 -4.65 -6.67 -2.28
C LEU A 191 -5.09 -5.85 -3.50
N HIS A 192 -4.83 -4.53 -3.51
CA HIS A 192 -5.18 -3.63 -4.60
C HIS A 192 -4.38 -3.90 -5.90
N ALA A 193 -3.48 -4.89 -5.92
CA ALA A 193 -2.82 -5.33 -7.14
C ALA A 193 -3.72 -6.07 -8.10
N LYS A 194 -4.61 -6.91 -7.57
CA LYS A 194 -5.49 -7.76 -8.38
C LYS A 194 -6.96 -7.66 -7.99
N HIS A 195 -7.28 -6.95 -6.91
CA HIS A 195 -8.62 -6.91 -6.35
C HIS A 195 -9.12 -5.49 -6.12
N LYS A 196 -10.45 -5.31 -6.15
CA LYS A 196 -11.08 -4.05 -5.74
C LYS A 196 -11.16 -4.04 -4.22
N VAL A 197 -10.54 -3.04 -3.60
CA VAL A 197 -10.51 -2.90 -2.14
C VAL A 197 -11.30 -1.66 -1.72
N ASN A 198 -12.27 -1.85 -0.83
CA ASN A 198 -13.15 -0.83 -0.28
C ASN A 198 -13.10 -0.82 1.25
N MET A 199 -13.61 0.25 1.85
CA MET A 199 -13.83 0.33 3.30
C MET A 199 -14.85 -0.72 3.72
N SER A 200 -14.55 -1.47 4.78
CA SER A 200 -15.51 -2.43 5.34
C SER A 200 -16.58 -1.74 6.20
N ARG A 201 -17.78 -2.31 6.26
CA ARG A 201 -18.90 -1.85 7.09
C ARG A 201 -18.87 -2.44 8.53
N TYR A 202 -18.09 -3.50 8.77
CA TYR A 202 -18.17 -4.35 9.97
C TYR A 202 -16.97 -4.23 10.94
N HIS A 203 -16.44 -3.02 11.16
CA HIS A 203 -15.23 -2.81 11.97
C HIS A 203 -13.99 -3.61 11.50
N ASN A 204 -13.96 -4.02 10.22
CA ASN A 204 -12.77 -4.56 9.57
C ASN A 204 -12.05 -3.43 8.81
N ASP A 205 -10.79 -3.64 8.45
CA ASP A 205 -10.02 -2.63 7.70
C ASP A 205 -10.47 -2.58 6.24
N PHE A 206 -10.69 -3.74 5.60
CA PHE A 206 -10.94 -3.82 4.16
C PHE A 206 -12.08 -4.77 3.80
N CYS A 207 -12.82 -4.42 2.75
CA CYS A 207 -13.73 -5.30 2.02
C CYS A 207 -13.17 -5.47 0.60
N VAL A 208 -12.86 -6.72 0.22
CA VAL A 208 -12.24 -7.09 -1.04
C VAL A 208 -13.29 -7.77 -1.92
N ASP A 209 -13.40 -7.28 -3.16
CA ASP A 209 -14.34 -7.76 -4.18
C ASP A 209 -15.78 -7.92 -3.67
N ARG A 210 -16.19 -7.01 -2.77
CA ARG A 210 -17.53 -6.96 -2.15
C ARG A 210 -17.92 -8.20 -1.34
N LYS A 211 -16.98 -9.13 -1.11
CA LYS A 211 -17.27 -10.46 -0.54
C LYS A 211 -16.44 -10.75 0.70
N LEU A 212 -15.15 -10.43 0.65
CA LEU A 212 -14.18 -10.88 1.64
C LEU A 212 -13.81 -9.73 2.56
N ASN A 213 -13.97 -9.91 3.88
CA ASN A 213 -13.56 -8.90 4.85
C ASN A 213 -12.19 -9.26 5.43
N PHE A 214 -11.28 -8.28 5.44
CA PHE A 214 -9.94 -8.42 6.02
C PHE A 214 -9.73 -7.44 7.15
N LYS A 215 -9.08 -7.91 8.20
CA LYS A 215 -8.59 -7.10 9.31
C LYS A 215 -7.10 -7.38 9.53
N TYR A 216 -6.32 -6.33 9.70
CA TYR A 216 -4.94 -6.45 10.15
C TYR A 216 -4.92 -6.74 11.65
N ASP A 217 -4.07 -7.68 12.06
CA ASP A 217 -3.85 -8.02 13.47
C ASP A 217 -2.36 -8.29 13.73
N VAL A 218 -1.95 -8.14 14.99
CA VAL A 218 -0.59 -8.43 15.47
C VAL A 218 -0.55 -9.67 16.37
N LYS A 219 -1.71 -10.18 16.81
CA LYS A 219 -1.81 -11.33 17.72
C LYS A 219 -2.69 -12.43 17.13
N THR A 220 -2.32 -13.67 17.37
CA THR A 220 -3.01 -14.89 16.89
C THR A 220 -4.13 -15.40 17.82
N GLN A 221 -4.77 -14.55 18.63
CA GLN A 221 -5.60 -15.03 19.75
C GLN A 221 -6.91 -14.26 20.03
N ASN A 222 -7.44 -13.51 19.08
CA ASN A 222 -8.73 -12.84 19.29
C ASN A 222 -9.92 -13.78 19.00
N ARG A 223 -11.07 -13.56 19.66
CA ARG A 223 -12.33 -14.21 19.29
C ARG A 223 -12.72 -13.72 17.90
N TYR A 224 -12.36 -14.50 16.89
CA TYR A 224 -12.52 -14.09 15.49
C TYR A 224 -13.95 -14.24 15.01
N GLY A 225 -14.49 -13.16 14.44
CA GLY A 225 -15.76 -13.21 13.73
C GLY A 225 -15.72 -14.20 12.57
N SER A 226 -16.76 -15.00 12.42
CA SER A 226 -16.90 -16.05 11.39
C SER A 226 -17.01 -15.53 9.95
N ARG A 227 -16.82 -14.23 9.71
CA ARG A 227 -16.92 -13.59 8.38
C ARG A 227 -15.71 -12.72 8.02
N THR A 228 -14.66 -12.76 8.85
CA THR A 228 -13.44 -11.97 8.65
C THR A 228 -12.24 -12.90 8.49
N TYR A 229 -11.32 -12.52 7.62
CA TYR A 229 -9.96 -13.04 7.54
C TYR A 229 -9.00 -12.06 8.21
N TYR A 230 -8.01 -12.59 8.93
CA TYR A 230 -7.07 -11.81 9.71
C TYR A 230 -5.72 -11.91 9.05
N ALA A 231 -5.20 -10.78 8.57
CA ALA A 231 -3.85 -10.67 8.07
C ALA A 231 -2.93 -10.39 9.27
N VAL A 232 -2.20 -11.41 9.70
CA VAL A 232 -1.46 -11.41 10.97
C VAL A 232 0.02 -11.15 10.71
N ASP A 233 0.62 -10.16 11.36
CA ASP A 233 2.07 -9.90 11.27
C ASP A 233 2.88 -10.95 12.05
N ALA A 234 2.98 -12.15 11.49
CA ALA A 234 3.68 -13.30 12.05
C ALA A 234 4.32 -14.16 10.94
N PRO A 235 5.37 -14.94 11.23
CA PRO A 235 5.95 -15.88 10.27
C PRO A 235 4.96 -16.97 9.85
N GLU A 236 4.24 -17.54 10.83
CA GLU A 236 3.28 -18.61 10.63
C GLU A 236 2.04 -18.39 11.50
N VAL A 237 0.96 -19.08 11.16
CA VAL A 237 -0.33 -19.06 11.87
C VAL A 237 -0.87 -20.47 11.96
N SER A 238 -1.83 -20.70 12.85
CA SER A 238 -2.43 -22.03 13.06
C SER A 238 -3.93 -22.07 12.74
N ASN A 239 -4.59 -20.92 12.66
CA ASN A 239 -6.03 -20.84 12.40
C ASN A 239 -6.34 -20.73 10.90
N LYS A 240 -7.44 -21.35 10.45
CA LYS A 240 -7.93 -21.27 9.07
C LYS A 240 -8.29 -19.85 8.60
N ARG A 241 -8.58 -18.92 9.52
CA ARG A 241 -8.94 -17.52 9.19
C ARG A 241 -7.81 -16.53 9.42
N GLU A 242 -6.70 -16.97 9.97
CA GLU A 242 -5.49 -16.17 10.09
C GLU A 242 -4.61 -16.47 8.88
N ILE A 243 -4.02 -15.45 8.29
CA ILE A 243 -3.12 -15.57 7.15
C ILE A 243 -1.90 -14.73 7.50
N PRO A 244 -0.67 -15.27 7.43
CA PRO A 244 0.54 -14.49 7.62
C PRO A 244 0.55 -13.32 6.65
N LEU A 245 0.75 -12.11 7.17
CA LEU A 245 0.65 -10.88 6.39
C LEU A 245 1.57 -10.89 5.17
N TRP A 246 2.79 -11.40 5.33
CA TRP A 246 3.77 -11.48 4.24
C TRP A 246 3.27 -12.28 3.02
N MET A 247 2.33 -13.22 3.21
CA MET A 247 1.79 -14.03 2.10
C MET A 247 0.98 -13.22 1.09
N PHE A 248 0.40 -12.09 1.49
CA PHE A 248 -0.29 -11.21 0.54
C PHE A 248 0.67 -10.63 -0.50
N GLY A 249 1.97 -10.57 -0.18
CA GLY A 249 3.02 -10.19 -1.11
C GLY A 249 3.33 -11.24 -2.19
N LEU A 250 2.67 -12.40 -2.16
CA LEU A 250 2.77 -13.47 -3.17
C LEU A 250 1.69 -13.42 -4.25
N LEU A 251 0.76 -12.44 -4.17
CA LEU A 251 -0.41 -12.37 -5.05
C LEU A 251 -0.06 -12.14 -6.52
N TYR A 252 1.11 -11.57 -6.83
CA TYR A 252 1.55 -11.26 -8.20
C TYR A 252 3.07 -11.26 -8.33
#